data_AF-A0A975VPW0-F1
#
_entry.id   AF-A0A975VPW0-F1
#
_cell.length_a   1.000
_cell.length_b   1.000
_cell.length_c   1.000
_cell.angle_alpha   90.00
_cell.angle_beta   90.00
_cell.angle_gamma   90.00
#
_symmetry.space_group_name_H-M   'P 1'
#
loop_
_entity.id
_entity.type
_entity.pdbx_description
1 polymer ?
#
loop_
_entity_poly.entity_id
_entity_poly.type
_entity_poly.pdbx_seq_one_letter_code
_entity_poly.pdbx_strand_id
1 'polypeptide(L)'
;MASYYAKEGGKDLGERAFNAAVGALDAVQRRPGMGSPRLGQLCGIPSLRARRVPGFPMQWFYFEREDHLDVVRLIGDRRDIIAILGDGI
;
A
#
# COMPACT_ATOMS: atom_id res chain seq x y z
N MET A 1 8.28 -8.35 2.24
CA MET A 1 7.48 -7.73 3.32
C MET A 1 7.27 -8.70 4.49
N ALA A 2 6.43 -9.72 4.36
CA ALA A 2 6.23 -10.73 5.42
C ALA A 2 7.54 -11.42 5.84
N SER A 3 8.40 -11.79 4.89
CA SER A 3 9.74 -12.33 5.18
C SER A 3 10.66 -11.35 5.95
N TYR A 4 10.48 -10.03 5.76
CA TYR A 4 11.23 -9.02 6.51
C TYR A 4 10.75 -8.97 7.97
N TYR A 5 9.43 -8.88 8.19
CA TYR A 5 8.87 -8.92 9.56
C TYR A 5 9.11 -10.25 10.27
N ALA A 6 9.12 -11.36 9.52
CA ALA A 6 9.47 -12.66 10.06
C ALA A 6 10.92 -12.74 10.53
N LYS A 7 11.84 -12.07 9.83
CA LYS A 7 13.24 -11.95 10.24
C LYS A 7 13.41 -11.02 11.45
N GLU A 8 12.67 -9.93 11.51
CA GLU A 8 12.78 -8.93 12.59
C GLU A 8 12.13 -9.36 13.91
N GLY A 9 11.06 -10.16 13.87
CA GLY A 9 10.29 -10.50 15.07
C GLY A 9 9.63 -11.87 15.04
N GLY A 10 10.16 -12.79 14.24
CA GLY A 10 9.67 -14.17 14.15
C GLY A 10 8.42 -14.33 13.29
N LYS A 11 8.07 -15.59 13.03
CA LYS A 11 7.00 -16.01 12.11
C LYS A 11 5.68 -15.28 12.38
N ASP A 12 5.27 -15.19 13.64
CA ASP A 12 4.00 -14.55 14.04
C ASP A 12 3.92 -13.08 13.62
N LEU A 13 5.02 -12.33 13.71
CA LEU A 13 5.04 -10.93 13.26
C LEU A 13 4.92 -10.86 11.72
N GLY A 14 5.55 -11.79 11.01
CA GLY A 14 5.39 -11.94 9.56
C GLY A 14 3.95 -12.24 9.15
N GLU A 15 3.28 -13.14 9.86
CA GLU A 15 1.87 -13.49 9.63
C GLU A 15 0.94 -12.32 9.93
N ARG A 16 1.14 -11.60 11.04
CA ARG A 16 0.36 -10.38 11.34
C ARG A 16 0.52 -9.33 10.25
N ALA A 17 1.74 -9.12 9.75
CA ALA A 17 2.00 -8.17 8.66
C ALA A 17 1.28 -8.58 7.36
N PHE A 18 1.31 -9.87 7.04
CA PHE A 18 0.61 -10.42 5.88
C PHE A 18 -0.90 -10.25 5.99
N ASN A 19 -1.50 -10.67 7.10
CA ASN A 19 -2.94 -10.58 7.34
C ASN A 19 -3.42 -9.12 7.34
N ALA A 20 -2.66 -8.21 7.94
CA ALA A 20 -2.99 -6.78 7.90
C ALA A 20 -2.95 -6.22 6.48
N ALA A 21 -1.97 -6.62 5.67
CA ALA A 21 -1.87 -6.18 4.28
C ALA A 21 -3.05 -6.69 3.44
N VAL A 22 -3.45 -7.96 3.60
CA VAL A 22 -4.62 -8.54 2.92
C VAL A 22 -5.90 -7.84 3.36
N GLY A 23 -6.12 -7.69 4.68
CA GLY A 23 -7.32 -7.02 5.20
C GLY A 23 -7.44 -5.55 4.76
N ALA A 24 -6.31 -4.87 4.54
CA ALA A 24 -6.31 -3.53 3.95
C ALA A 24 -6.77 -3.55 2.48
N LEU A 25 -6.40 -4.56 1.70
CA LEU A 25 -6.85 -4.73 0.32
C LEU A 25 -8.35 -5.05 0.24
N ASP A 26 -8.86 -5.94 1.11
CA ASP A 26 -10.29 -6.26 1.19
C ASP A 26 -11.15 -5.03 1.53
N ALA A 27 -10.61 -4.12 2.36
CA ALA A 27 -11.27 -2.86 2.66
C ALA A 27 -11.31 -1.93 1.43
N VAL A 28 -10.24 -1.89 0.65
CA VAL A 28 -10.17 -1.12 -0.59
C VAL A 28 -11.12 -1.69 -1.64
N GLN A 29 -11.17 -3.00 -1.82
CA GLN A 29 -12.08 -3.65 -2.78
C GLN A 29 -13.55 -3.30 -2.52
N ARG A 30 -13.95 -3.21 -1.24
CA ARG A 30 -15.33 -2.84 -0.86
C ARG A 30 -15.63 -1.36 -1.03
N ARG A 31 -14.63 -0.49 -0.91
CA ARG A 31 -14.81 0.97 -1.05
C ARG A 31 -13.56 1.62 -1.63
N PRO A 32 -13.33 1.51 -2.95
CA PRO A 32 -12.12 2.02 -3.60
C PRO A 32 -11.83 3.51 -3.30
N GLY A 33 -12.87 4.33 -3.22
CA GLY A 33 -12.74 5.75 -2.88
C GLY A 33 -12.14 6.06 -1.50
N MET A 34 -11.93 5.06 -0.62
CA MET A 34 -11.34 5.28 0.71
C MET A 34 -9.83 5.52 0.71
N GLY A 35 -9.15 5.28 -0.41
CA GLY A 35 -7.72 5.59 -0.54
C GLY A 35 -7.45 7.08 -0.67
N SER A 36 -6.39 7.52 -0.01
CA SER A 36 -5.93 8.91 -0.06
C SER A 36 -5.32 9.24 -1.42
N PRO A 37 -5.74 10.32 -2.10
CA PRO A 37 -5.13 10.77 -3.35
C PRO A 37 -3.84 11.58 -3.14
N ARG A 38 -3.50 11.92 -1.89
CA ARG A 38 -2.46 12.91 -1.55
C ARG A 38 -1.10 12.61 -2.19
N LEU A 39 -0.67 11.35 -2.18
CA LEU A 39 0.63 10.97 -2.74
C LEU A 39 0.62 11.00 -4.26
N GLY A 40 -0.48 10.61 -4.91
CA GLY A 40 -0.65 10.80 -6.35
C GLY A 40 -0.54 12.26 -6.75
N GLN A 41 -1.19 13.15 -6.01
CA GLN A 41 -1.10 14.60 -6.23
C GLN A 41 0.32 15.13 -6.06
N LEU A 42 1.01 14.74 -4.99
CA LEU A 42 2.39 15.18 -4.71
C LEU A 42 3.40 14.69 -5.76
N CYS A 43 3.20 13.49 -6.29
CA CYS A 43 4.09 12.89 -7.29
C CYS A 43 3.66 13.19 -8.74
N GLY A 44 2.57 13.93 -8.96
CA GLY A 44 2.05 14.20 -10.30
C GLY A 44 1.51 12.94 -11.02
N ILE A 45 1.03 11.94 -10.28
CA ILE A 45 0.44 10.71 -10.80
C ILE A 45 -1.09 10.79 -10.62
N PRO A 46 -1.85 11.16 -11.67
CA PRO A 46 -3.30 11.34 -11.56
C PRO A 46 -4.01 10.06 -11.14
N SER A 47 -5.04 10.20 -10.31
CA SER A 47 -5.91 9.10 -9.86
C SER A 47 -5.23 8.03 -9.00
N LEU A 48 -3.94 8.14 -8.70
CA LEU A 48 -3.24 7.23 -7.79
C LEU A 48 -3.78 7.41 -6.38
N ARG A 49 -4.22 6.30 -5.78
CA ARG A 49 -4.70 6.24 -4.40
C ARG A 49 -3.75 5.42 -3.54
N ALA A 50 -3.63 5.83 -2.28
CA ALA A 50 -2.85 5.16 -1.27
C ALA A 50 -3.71 4.72 -0.08
N ARG A 51 -3.56 3.47 0.37
CA ARG A 51 -4.20 2.95 1.59
C ARG A 51 -3.16 2.39 2.55
N ARG A 52 -3.07 2.97 3.74
CA ARG A 52 -2.20 2.46 4.81
C ARG A 52 -2.65 1.07 5.30
N VAL A 53 -1.66 0.24 5.61
CA VAL A 53 -1.85 -1.03 6.31
C VAL A 53 -1.89 -0.77 7.82
N PRO A 54 -3.01 -1.04 8.52
CA PRO A 54 -3.11 -0.78 9.95
C PRO A 54 -2.04 -1.52 10.75
N GLY A 55 -1.39 -0.84 11.70
CA GLY A 55 -0.37 -1.44 12.57
C GLY A 55 1.00 -1.65 11.93
N PHE A 56 1.17 -1.29 10.65
CA PHE A 56 2.44 -1.44 9.95
C PHE A 56 2.77 -0.18 9.13
N PRO A 57 4.03 0.27 9.09
CA PRO A 57 4.48 1.40 8.28
C PRO A 57 4.55 0.98 6.81
N MET A 58 3.38 0.77 6.20
CA MET A 58 3.22 0.40 4.79
C MET A 58 1.93 0.96 4.21
N GLN A 59 1.87 1.00 2.89
CA GLN A 59 0.65 1.30 2.16
C GLN A 59 0.57 0.64 0.79
N TRP A 60 -0.66 0.29 0.42
CA TRP A 60 -1.03 -0.12 -0.92
C TRP A 60 -1.21 1.09 -1.83
N PHE A 61 -0.70 0.97 -3.05
CA PHE A 61 -0.92 1.90 -4.15
C PHE A 61 -1.76 1.25 -5.22
N TYR A 62 -2.79 1.95 -5.68
CA TYR A 62 -3.72 1.44 -6.69
C TYR A 62 -4.43 2.55 -7.45
N PHE A 63 -5.04 2.19 -8.58
CA PHE A 63 -6.00 3.01 -9.29
C PHE A 63 -7.40 2.41 -9.19
N GLU A 64 -8.39 3.27 -9.03
CA GLU A 64 -9.81 2.92 -9.10
C GLU A 64 -10.24 2.94 -10.57
N ARG A 65 -10.79 1.82 -11.06
CA ARG A 65 -11.44 1.70 -12.37
C ARG A 65 -12.94 1.43 -12.16
N GLU A 66 -13.70 1.47 -13.25
CA GLU A 66 -15.16 1.30 -13.20
C GLU A 66 -15.57 -0.11 -12.72
N ASP A 67 -14.80 -1.14 -13.07
CA ASP A 67 -15.10 -2.55 -12.82
C ASP A 67 -14.05 -3.27 -11.96
N HIS A 68 -12.87 -2.67 -11.74
CA HIS A 68 -11.79 -3.28 -10.99
C HIS A 68 -10.85 -2.27 -10.32
N LEU A 69 -9.84 -2.80 -9.64
CA LEU A 69 -8.74 -2.04 -9.07
C LEU A 69 -7.44 -2.46 -9.74
N ASP A 70 -6.69 -1.49 -10.24
CA ASP A 70 -5.30 -1.74 -10.66
C ASP A 70 -4.41 -1.64 -9.43
N VAL A 71 -4.04 -2.77 -8.83
CA VAL A 71 -3.14 -2.79 -7.68
C VAL A 71 -1.69 -2.73 -8.17
N VAL A 72 -1.00 -1.64 -7.85
CA VAL A 72 0.37 -1.39 -8.32
C VAL A 72 1.38 -2.09 -7.42
N ARG A 73 1.40 -1.73 -6.12
CA ARG A 73 2.43 -2.22 -5.17
C ARG A 73 2.06 -1.95 -3.71
N LEU A 74 2.55 -2.82 -2.82
CA LEU A 74 2.68 -2.56 -1.39
C LEU A 74 4.09 -2.03 -1.10
N ILE A 75 4.20 -0.83 -0.55
CA ILE A 75 5.47 -0.20 -0.20
C ILE A 75 5.52 0.00 1.30
N GLY A 76 6.67 -0.32 1.92
CA GLY A 76 6.95 0.02 3.31
C GLY A 76 7.56 1.41 3.42
N ASP A 77 7.09 2.20 4.38
CA ASP A 77 7.44 3.61 4.56
C ASP A 77 8.92 3.84 4.92
N ARG A 78 9.66 2.78 5.28
CA ARG A 78 11.12 2.84 5.55
C ARG A 78 11.97 3.17 4.31
N ARG A 79 11.41 3.06 3.11
CA ARG A 79 12.02 3.59 1.89
C ARG A 79 11.20 4.79 1.47
N ASP A 80 11.82 5.94 1.33
CA ASP A 80 11.12 7.20 1.03
C ASP A 80 10.20 7.00 -0.17
N ILE A 81 8.89 7.00 0.10
CA ILE A 81 7.85 6.69 -0.86
C ILE A 81 7.86 7.69 -2.02
N ILE A 82 8.25 8.93 -1.75
CA ILE A 82 8.35 9.97 -2.77
C ILE A 82 9.49 9.63 -3.72
N ALA A 83 10.65 9.18 -3.21
CA ALA A 83 11.78 8.77 -4.04
C ALA A 83 11.41 7.57 -4.95
N ILE A 84 10.70 6.57 -4.42
CA ILE A 84 10.29 5.40 -5.21
C ILE A 84 9.25 5.74 -6.28
N LEU A 85 8.33 6.68 -6.02
CA LEU A 85 7.27 7.05 -6.96
C LEU A 85 7.72 8.11 -7.98
N GLY A 86 8.77 8.89 -7.69
CA GLY A 86 9.29 9.93 -8.56
C GLY A 86 10.22 9.44 -9.68
N ASP A 87 10.89 8.29 -9.49
CA ASP A 87 11.86 7.74 -10.45
C ASP A 87 11.23 7.07 -11.70
N GLY A 88 9.93 7.29 -11.95
CA GLY A 88 9.14 6.62 -13.00
C GLY A 88 8.64 7.50 -14.13
N ILE A 89 9.14 8.74 -14.28
CA ILE A 89 8.81 9.68 -15.37
C ILE A 89 10.07 10.04 -16.14
#